data_AF-C1F1J9-F1
#
_entry.id   AF-C1F1J9-F1
#
_cell.length_a   1.000
_cell.length_b   1.000
_cell.length_c   1.000
_cell.angle_alpha   90.00
_cell.angle_beta   90.00
_cell.angle_gamma   90.00
#
_symmetry.space_group_name_H-M   'P 1'
#
loop_
_entity.id
_entity.type
_entity.pdbx_description
1 polymer ?
#
loop_
_entity_poly.entity_id
_entity_poly.type
_entity_poly.pdbx_seq_one_letter_code
_entity_poly.pdbx_strand_id
1 'polypeptide(L)'
;MYPNHLSAGASFFIFLMVMLIVLVSVVITIIPYWKIFTKAGFSPWLSLLVLVPIANIVILYVVAFSEWNIRPATPPSIPQPPAPMP
;
A
#
# COMPACT_ATOMS: atom_id res chain seq x y z
N MET A 1 24.04 -29.67 26.50
CA MET A 1 25.04 -28.74 25.94
C MET A 1 24.91 -28.84 24.42
N TYR A 2 24.09 -28.00 23.76
CA TYR A 2 23.93 -28.07 22.30
C TYR A 2 25.14 -27.37 21.67
N PRO A 3 25.99 -28.06 20.88
CA PRO A 3 27.10 -27.41 20.23
C PRO A 3 26.54 -26.62 19.04
N ASN A 4 26.41 -25.30 19.20
CA ASN A 4 26.01 -24.38 18.15
C ASN A 4 27.16 -24.15 17.15
N HIS A 5 27.51 -25.19 16.41
CA HIS A 5 28.37 -25.13 15.23
C HIS A 5 27.48 -25.04 13.98
N LEU A 6 26.62 -24.02 13.93
CA LEU A 6 26.12 -23.55 12.65
C LEU A 6 27.36 -23.21 11.83
N SER A 7 27.68 -24.02 10.82
CA SER A 7 28.87 -23.80 9.99
C SER A 7 28.84 -22.37 9.46
N ALA A 8 30.00 -21.76 9.24
CA ALA A 8 30.06 -20.41 8.67
C ALA A 8 29.25 -20.32 7.36
N GLY A 9 29.21 -21.41 6.58
CA GLY A 9 28.34 -21.56 5.40
C GLY A 9 26.84 -21.54 5.72
N ALA A 10 26.40 -22.23 6.77
CA ALA A 10 25.00 -22.20 7.21
C ALA A 10 24.58 -20.79 7.67
N SER A 11 25.44 -20.07 8.38
CA SER A 11 25.17 -18.69 8.83
C SER A 11 25.04 -17.72 7.65
N PHE A 12 25.91 -17.84 6.64
CA PHE A 12 25.84 -17.04 5.42
C PHE A 12 24.57 -17.34 4.61
N PHE A 13 24.22 -18.61 4.47
CA PHE A 13 23.00 -19.01 3.75
C PHE A 13 21.73 -18.48 4.43
N ILE A 14 21.64 -18.59 5.76
CA ILE A 14 20.51 -18.06 6.54
C ILE A 14 20.42 -16.54 6.37
N PHE A 15 21.55 -15.82 6.42
CA PHE A 15 21.58 -14.38 6.20
C PHE A 15 21.03 -13.99 4.82
N LEU A 16 21.48 -14.67 3.74
CA LEU A 16 20.98 -14.41 2.39
C LEU A 16 19.49 -14.70 2.25
N MET A 17 19.02 -15.81 2.83
CA MET A 17 17.60 -16.17 2.85
C MET A 17 16.76 -15.10 3.56
N VAL A 18 17.18 -14.67 4.75
CA VAL A 18 16.49 -13.62 5.51
C VAL A 18 16.48 -12.30 4.73
N MET A 19 17.62 -11.92 4.14
CA MET A 19 17.72 -10.68 3.35
C MET A 19 16.78 -10.71 2.14
N LEU A 20 16.67 -11.84 1.45
CA LEU A 20 15.75 -12.02 0.32
C LEU A 20 14.29 -11.98 0.77
N ILE A 21 13.94 -12.64 1.88
CA ILE A 21 12.58 -12.60 2.45
C ILE A 21 12.18 -11.18 2.83
N VAL A 22 13.07 -10.43 3.49
CA VAL A 22 12.82 -9.03 3.84
C VAL A 22 12.58 -8.19 2.58
N LEU A 23 13.41 -8.34 1.54
CA LEU A 23 13.25 -7.60 0.29
C LEU A 23 11.90 -7.89 -0.38
N VAL A 24 11.50 -9.16 -0.45
CA VAL A 24 10.21 -9.57 -1.02
C VAL A 24 9.04 -9.03 -0.19
N SER A 25 9.12 -9.11 1.14
CA SER A 25 8.08 -8.62 2.05
C SER A 25 7.85 -7.11 1.91
N VAL A 26 8.93 -6.35 1.70
CA VAL A 26 8.89 -4.91 1.45
C VAL A 26 8.12 -4.60 0.18
N VAL A 27 8.39 -5.30 -0.92
CA VAL A 27 7.68 -5.09 -2.19
C VAL A 27 6.20 -5.46 -2.08
N ILE A 28 5.89 -6.61 -1.47
CA ILE A 28 4.52 -7.06 -1.24
C ILE A 28 3.73 -6.05 -0.39
N THR A 29 4.39 -5.36 0.53
CA THR A 29 3.76 -4.32 1.36
C THR A 29 3.61 -3.01 0.59
N ILE A 30 4.64 -2.52 -0.10
CA ILE A 30 4.61 -1.22 -0.78
C ILE A 30 3.55 -1.16 -1.89
N ILE A 31 3.40 -2.22 -2.68
CA ILE A 31 2.49 -2.25 -3.84
C ILE A 31 1.03 -1.90 -3.45
N PRO A 32 0.38 -2.56 -2.47
CA PRO A 32 -0.98 -2.22 -2.07
C PRO A 32 -1.09 -0.79 -1.54
N TYR A 33 -0.13 -0.32 -0.71
CA TYR A 33 -0.12 1.07 -0.23
C TYR A 33 -0.02 2.08 -1.36
N TRP A 34 0.84 1.83 -2.36
CA TRP A 34 0.95 2.66 -3.56
C TRP A 34 -0.40 2.79 -4.27
N LYS A 35 -1.11 1.67 -4.46
CA LYS A 35 -2.44 1.65 -5.09
C LYS A 35 -3.47 2.39 -4.26
N ILE A 36 -3.44 2.28 -2.93
CA ILE A 36 -4.33 3.00 -2.03
C ILE A 36 -4.09 4.50 -2.14
N PHE A 37 -2.85 4.97 -2.05
CA PHE A 37 -2.53 6.41 -2.15
C PHE A 37 -2.92 6.99 -3.50
N THR A 38 -2.70 6.25 -4.59
CA THR A 38 -3.13 6.68 -5.92
C THR A 38 -4.66 6.85 -6.00
N LYS A 39 -5.42 5.96 -5.37
CA LYS A 39 -6.89 6.03 -5.32
C LYS A 39 -7.41 7.14 -4.41
N ALA A 40 -6.73 7.37 -3.29
CA ALA A 40 -7.06 8.42 -2.34
C ALA A 40 -6.61 9.82 -2.81
N GLY A 41 -5.96 9.95 -3.97
CA GLY A 41 -5.49 11.23 -4.51
C GLY A 41 -4.17 11.72 -3.92
N PHE A 42 -3.46 10.87 -3.17
CA PHE A 42 -2.15 11.15 -2.61
C PHE A 42 -1.00 10.78 -3.57
N SER A 43 0.17 11.37 -3.33
CA SER A 43 1.40 11.00 -4.03
C SER A 43 1.78 9.55 -3.71
N PRO A 44 1.96 8.66 -4.71
CA PRO A 44 2.27 7.26 -4.45
C PRO A 44 3.61 7.02 -3.74
N TRP A 45 4.54 7.99 -3.83
CA TRP A 45 5.82 7.97 -3.14
C TRP A 45 5.67 7.93 -1.61
N LEU A 46 4.52 8.33 -1.05
CA LEU A 46 4.21 8.17 0.38
C LEU A 46 4.22 6.69 0.82
N SER A 47 4.10 5.73 -0.10
CA SER A 47 4.24 4.29 0.20
C SER A 47 5.62 3.87 0.68
N LEU A 48 6.67 4.64 0.40
CA LEU A 48 8.00 4.38 0.93
C LEU A 48 8.08 4.65 2.44
N LEU A 49 7.29 5.59 2.96
CA LEU A 49 7.29 5.93 4.39
C LEU A 49 6.67 4.81 5.24
N VAL A 50 5.90 3.89 4.64
CA VAL A 50 5.36 2.71 5.33
C VAL A 50 6.47 1.80 5.89
N LEU A 51 7.69 1.88 5.33
CA LEU A 51 8.86 1.16 5.84
C LEU A 51 9.31 1.64 7.23
N VAL A 52 8.95 2.86 7.61
CA VAL A 52 9.26 3.42 8.92
C VAL A 52 8.06 3.18 9.85
N PRO A 53 8.20 2.42 10.95
CA PRO A 53 7.06 2.02 11.79
C PRO A 53 6.20 3.20 12.27
N ILE A 54 6.85 4.30 12.68
CA ILE A 54 6.15 5.50 13.17
C ILE A 54 5.43 6.24 12.03
N ALA A 55 6.09 6.40 10.88
CA ALA A 55 5.49 7.08 9.74
C ALA A 55 4.32 6.29 9.16
N ASN A 56 4.37 4.95 9.22
CA ASN A 56 3.26 4.08 8.85
C ASN A 56 2.00 4.40 9.66
N ILE A 57 2.12 4.53 10.99
CA ILE A 57 0.99 4.91 11.85
C ILE A 57 0.46 6.29 11.45
N VAL A 58 1.33 7.30 11.34
CA VAL A 58 0.92 8.66 10.97
C VAL A 58 0.16 8.67 9.64
N ILE A 59 0.66 7.95 8.63
CA ILE A 59 0.04 7.87 7.30
C ILE A 59 -1.31 7.17 7.34
N LEU A 60 -1.46 6.11 8.14
CA LEU A 60 -2.75 5.45 8.34
C LEU A 60 -3.78 6.41 8.91
N TYR A 61 -3.41 7.24 9.89
CA TYR A 61 -4.29 8.29 10.42
C TYR A 61 -4.61 9.34 9.34
N VAL A 62 -3.61 9.86 8.63
CA VAL A 62 -3.82 10.84 7.56
C VAL A 62 -4.79 10.31 6.50
N VAL A 63 -4.62 9.07 6.03
CA VAL A 63 -5.50 8.48 5.03
C VAL A 63 -6.89 8.18 5.59
N ALA A 64 -7.00 7.69 6.83
CA ALA A 64 -8.28 7.40 7.46
C ALA A 64 -9.16 8.66 7.63
N PHE A 65 -8.55 9.80 7.93
CA PHE A 65 -9.25 11.06 8.14
C PHE A 65 -9.24 12.01 6.92
N SER A 66 -8.57 11.62 5.82
CA SER A 66 -8.59 12.39 4.58
C SER A 66 -9.96 12.32 3.88
N GLU A 67 -10.27 13.33 3.05
CA GLU A 67 -11.43 13.26 2.17
C GLU A 67 -11.15 12.31 1.01
N TRP A 68 -11.95 11.25 0.88
CA TRP A 68 -11.83 10.32 -0.22
C TRP A 68 -12.68 10.83 -1.37
N ASN A 69 -12.05 11.06 -2.53
CA ASN A 69 -12.76 11.45 -3.74
C ASN A 69 -13.56 10.26 -4.29
N ILE A 70 -14.74 10.04 -3.71
CA ILE A 70 -15.74 9.14 -4.25
C ILE A 70 -16.39 9.89 -5.40
N ARG A 71 -15.89 9.69 -6.63
CA ARG A 71 -16.59 10.19 -7.81
C ARG A 71 -17.98 9.55 -7.78
N PRO A 72 -19.08 10.32 -7.63
CA PRO A 72 -20.41 9.76 -7.80
C PRO A 72 -20.43 9.13 -9.19
N ALA A 73 -20.89 7.88 -9.29
CA ALA A 73 -21.15 7.31 -10.60
C ALA A 73 -22.04 8.32 -11.34
N THR A 74 -21.59 8.82 -12.50
CA THR A 74 -22.42 9.70 -13.32
C THR A 74 -23.77 9.01 -13.45
N PRO A 75 -24.87 9.59 -12.94
CA PRO A 75 -26.17 8.97 -13.06
C PRO A 75 -26.37 8.63 -14.53
N PRO A 76 -26.90 7.43 -14.87
CA PRO A 76 -27.22 7.12 -16.24
C PRO A 76 -27.95 8.31 -16.83
N SER A 77 -27.48 8.83 -17.97
CA SER A 77 -28.18 9.89 -18.69
C SER A 77 -29.49 9.28 -19.20
N ILE A 78 -30.51 9.22 -18.35
CA ILE A 78 -31.84 8.81 -18.74
C ILE A 78 -32.26 9.86 -19.77
N PRO A 79 -32.53 9.48 -21.03
CA PRO A 79 -33.00 10.41 -22.04
C PRO A 79 -34.20 11.16 -21.46
N GLN A 80 -34.02 12.45 -21.17
CA GLN A 80 -35.09 13.25 -20.61
C GLN A 80 -36.19 13.32 -21.67
N PRO A 81 -37.44 12.93 -21.36
CA PRO A 81 -38.55 13.08 -22.29
C PRO A 81 -38.59 14.53 -22.80
N PRO A 82 -38.89 14.76 -24.09
CA PRO A 82 -39.03 16.11 -24.64
C PRO A 82 -39.93 16.94 -23.72
N ALA A 83 -39.48 18.13 -23.33
CA ALA A 83 -40.28 19.02 -22.49
C ALA A 83 -41.65 19.25 -23.15
N PRO A 84 -42.77 19.24 -22.40
CA PRO A 84 -44.07 19.63 -22.95
C PRO A 84 -43.93 21.01 -23.58
N MET A 85 -44.21 21.11 -24.88
CA MET A 85 -44.24 22.41 -25.56
C MET A 85 -45.42 23.22 -24.97
N PRO A 86 -45.24 24.53 -24.67
CA PRO A 86 -46.30 25.38 -24.14
C PRO A 86 -47.47 25.55 -25.11
#